data_AF-A0A8X6N9E5-F1
#
_entry.id   AF-A0A8X6N9E5-F1
#
_cell.length_a   1.000
_cell.length_b   1.000
_cell.length_c   1.000
_cell.angle_alpha   90.00
_cell.angle_beta   90.00
_cell.angle_gamma   90.00
#
_symmetry.space_group_name_H-M   'P 1'
#
loop_
_entity.id
_entity.type
_entity.pdbx_description
1 polymer ?
#
loop_
_entity_poly.entity_id
_entity_poly.type
_entity_poly.pdbx_seq_one_letter_code
_entity_poly.pdbx_strand_id
1 'polypeptide(L)'
;TVKKAFDKQSLKNMFEDVTDKSSRLVERLKMVAEKGKLINVKRAFGTFTMDVIVKACFDTDIDAINNPDNKYMEYGRRIFCRGDELGEKFVFQSHYPTICKWLSFLADNEALLFFKKEAIKIIQKRMNDGS
;
A
#
# COMPACT_ATOMS: atom_id res chain seq x y z
N THR A 1 -2.25 11.47 -18.19
CA THR A 1 -2.11 10.03 -18.50
C THR A 1 -1.21 9.35 -17.48
N VAL A 2 -1.64 8.22 -16.91
CA VAL A 2 -0.87 7.44 -15.91
C VAL A 2 0.53 7.06 -16.42
N LYS A 3 0.70 6.86 -17.74
CA LYS A 3 1.99 6.63 -18.40
C LYS A 3 3.10 7.61 -18.00
N LYS A 4 2.79 8.91 -17.84
CA LYS A 4 3.78 9.93 -17.47
C LYS A 4 4.31 9.68 -16.04
N ALA A 5 3.46 9.21 -15.14
CA ALA A 5 3.85 8.93 -13.75
C ALA A 5 4.83 7.74 -13.62
N PHE A 6 4.93 6.90 -14.67
CA PHE A 6 5.82 5.73 -14.70
C PHE A 6 6.88 5.85 -15.81
N ASP A 7 7.19 7.06 -16.26
CA ASP A 7 8.32 7.27 -17.15
C ASP A 7 9.65 7.13 -16.39
N LYS A 8 10.75 6.99 -17.15
CA LYS A 8 12.09 6.78 -16.58
C LYS A 8 12.46 7.86 -15.57
N GLN A 9 12.08 9.12 -15.83
CA GLN A 9 12.42 10.23 -14.96
C GLN A 9 11.63 10.18 -13.65
N SER A 10 10.32 9.90 -13.72
CA SER A 10 9.46 9.76 -12.55
C SER A 10 9.90 8.58 -11.68
N LEU A 11 10.24 7.44 -12.31
CA LEU A 11 10.79 6.28 -11.60
C LEU A 11 12.13 6.60 -10.93
N LYS A 12 13.01 7.35 -11.62
CA LYS A 12 14.28 7.79 -11.03
C LYS A 12 14.06 8.67 -9.80
N ASN A 13 13.06 9.54 -9.83
CA ASN A 13 12.71 10.38 -8.67
C ASN A 13 12.19 9.55 -7.49
N MET A 14 11.40 8.50 -7.76
CA MET A 14 10.90 7.59 -6.71
C MET A 14 11.98 6.65 -6.16
N PHE A 15 13.07 6.41 -6.91
CA PHE A 15 14.09 5.42 -6.54
C PHE A 15 14.83 5.79 -5.25
N GLU A 16 14.98 7.07 -4.96
CA GLU A 16 15.57 7.55 -3.71
C GLU A 16 14.77 7.08 -2.49
N ASP A 17 13.45 7.28 -2.50
CA ASP A 17 12.55 6.80 -1.45
C ASP A 17 12.58 5.27 -1.32
N VAL A 18 12.60 4.55 -2.45
CA VAL A 18 12.72 3.08 -2.45
C VAL A 18 14.01 2.64 -1.76
N THR A 19 15.12 3.32 -2.02
CA THR A 19 16.43 2.99 -1.46
C THR A 19 16.48 3.29 0.04
N ASP A 20 15.94 4.43 0.47
CA ASP A 20 15.78 4.80 1.88
C ASP A 20 14.97 3.73 2.63
N LYS A 21 13.76 3.41 2.13
CA LYS A 21 12.89 2.42 2.77
C LYS A 21 13.48 1.01 2.74
N SER A 22 14.26 0.67 1.72
CA SER A 22 14.97 -0.61 1.65
C SER A 22 16.04 -0.71 2.75
N SER A 23 16.74 0.38 3.03
CA SER A 23 17.75 0.43 4.10
C SER A 23 17.11 0.21 5.47
N ARG A 24 15.94 0.83 5.74
CA ARG A 24 15.15 0.59 6.95
C ARG A 24 14.68 -0.86 7.07
N LEU A 25 14.25 -1.47 5.96
CA LEU A 25 13.85 -2.88 5.94
C LEU A 25 15.04 -3.79 6.30
N VAL A 26 16.22 -3.55 5.71
CA VAL A 26 17.43 -4.32 6.01
C VAL A 26 17.81 -4.20 7.48
N GLU A 27 17.78 -3.00 8.05
CA GLU A 27 18.04 -2.78 9.47
C GLU A 27 17.05 -3.55 10.37
N ARG A 28 15.75 -3.47 10.05
CA ARG A 28 14.71 -4.24 10.74
C ARG A 28 14.98 -5.74 10.69
N LEU A 29 15.34 -6.27 9.52
CA LEU A 29 15.62 -7.69 9.34
C LEU A 29 16.86 -8.13 10.13
N LYS A 30 17.93 -7.32 10.15
CA LYS A 30 19.12 -7.58 10.99
C LYS A 30 18.77 -7.68 12.46
N MET A 31 18.02 -6.70 12.99
CA MET A 31 17.58 -6.71 14.39
C MET A 31 16.73 -7.94 14.76
N VAL A 32 15.93 -8.44 13.83
CA VAL A 32 15.10 -9.63 14.05
C VAL A 32 15.96 -10.91 13.98
N ALA A 33 16.93 -10.96 13.06
CA ALA A 33 17.87 -12.06 12.91
C ALA A 33 18.79 -12.21 14.13
N GLU A 34 19.33 -11.11 14.66
CA GLU A 34 20.16 -11.09 15.88
C GLU A 34 19.41 -11.64 17.10
N LYS A 35 18.09 -11.46 17.13
CA LYS A 35 17.21 -11.99 18.20
C LYS A 35 16.78 -13.43 17.96
N GLY A 36 17.23 -14.08 16.87
CA GLY A 36 16.85 -15.44 16.49
C GLY A 36 15.35 -15.61 16.22
N LYS A 37 14.65 -14.53 15.86
CA LYS A 37 13.18 -14.55 15.67
C LYS A 37 12.82 -14.88 14.23
N LEU A 38 11.73 -15.63 14.05
CA LEU A 38 11.15 -15.89 12.73
C LEU A 38 10.56 -14.62 12.12
N ILE A 39 10.71 -14.47 10.81
CA ILE A 39 10.20 -13.34 10.03
C ILE A 39 9.01 -13.79 9.18
N ASN A 40 7.89 -13.08 9.29
CA ASN A 40 6.82 -13.21 8.32
C ASN A 40 7.17 -12.37 7.07
N VAL A 41 7.65 -13.04 6.03
CA VAL A 41 8.11 -12.41 4.78
C VAL A 41 7.00 -11.60 4.11
N LYS A 42 5.77 -12.14 4.05
CA LYS A 42 4.61 -11.44 3.47
C LYS A 42 4.34 -10.13 4.22
N ARG A 43 4.38 -10.16 5.56
CA ARG A 43 4.18 -8.95 6.38
C ARG A 43 5.32 -7.95 6.19
N ALA A 44 6.57 -8.40 6.19
CA ALA A 44 7.74 -7.53 6.05
C ALA A 44 7.79 -6.79 4.70
N PHE A 45 7.59 -7.52 3.60
CA PHE A 45 7.53 -6.90 2.28
C PHE A 45 6.24 -6.11 2.08
N GLY A 46 5.12 -6.54 2.65
CA GLY A 46 3.86 -5.77 2.62
C GLY A 46 3.97 -4.42 3.31
N THR A 47 4.67 -4.32 4.45
CA THR A 47 4.95 -3.04 5.10
C THR A 47 5.88 -2.17 4.28
N PHE A 48 6.92 -2.75 3.67
CA PHE A 48 7.85 -2.02 2.83
C PHE A 48 7.17 -1.44 1.57
N THR A 49 6.40 -2.25 0.85
CA THR A 49 5.73 -1.78 -0.37
C THR A 49 4.68 -0.73 -0.07
N MET A 50 3.96 -0.85 1.05
CA MET A 50 3.01 0.17 1.45
C MET A 50 3.70 1.50 1.82
N ASP A 51 4.85 1.45 2.52
CA ASP A 51 5.63 2.65 2.86
C ASP A 51 6.08 3.39 1.59
N VAL A 52 6.60 2.65 0.60
CA VAL A 52 6.99 3.18 -0.71
C VAL A 52 5.80 3.79 -1.46
N ILE A 53 4.65 3.09 -1.52
CA ILE A 53 3.45 3.58 -2.23
C ILE A 53 2.92 4.84 -1.56
N VAL A 54 2.83 4.86 -0.23
CA VAL A 54 2.27 6.01 0.50
C VAL A 54 3.18 7.22 0.38
N LYS A 55 4.50 7.02 0.42
CA LYS A 55 5.46 8.09 0.14
C LYS A 55 5.34 8.59 -1.30
N ALA A 56 5.30 7.71 -2.29
CA ALA A 56 5.24 8.11 -3.70
C ALA A 56 3.91 8.77 -4.10
N CYS A 57 2.78 8.25 -3.62
CA CYS A 57 1.46 8.72 -4.01
C CYS A 57 0.96 9.88 -3.15
N PHE A 58 1.28 9.86 -1.85
CA PHE A 58 0.73 10.79 -0.88
C PHE A 58 1.78 11.72 -0.23
N ASP A 59 3.05 11.59 -0.61
CA ASP A 59 4.18 12.33 -0.03
C ASP A 59 4.23 12.26 1.51
N THR A 60 3.78 11.12 2.07
CA THR A 60 3.66 10.90 3.51
C THR A 60 4.60 9.77 3.92
N ASP A 61 5.46 10.00 4.91
CA ASP A 61 6.29 8.95 5.51
C ASP A 61 5.56 8.35 6.72
N ILE A 62 5.22 7.07 6.64
CA ILE A 62 4.41 6.39 7.65
C ILE A 62 5.21 5.43 8.51
N ASP A 63 6.48 5.19 8.15
CA ASP A 63 7.34 4.17 8.72
C ASP A 63 6.61 2.84 8.95
N ALA A 64 5.95 2.31 7.92
CA ALA A 64 5.15 1.09 8.08
C ALA A 64 6.00 -0.13 8.50
N ILE A 65 7.30 -0.12 8.19
CA ILE A 65 8.26 -1.15 8.55
C ILE A 65 8.40 -1.24 10.09
N ASN A 66 8.45 -0.09 10.77
CA ASN A 66 8.51 -0.07 12.22
C ASN A 66 7.15 0.00 12.92
N ASN A 67 6.16 0.60 12.26
CA ASN A 67 4.80 0.78 12.74
C ASN A 67 3.76 0.12 11.80
N PRO A 68 3.63 -1.22 11.84
CA PRO A 68 2.82 -1.99 10.88
C PRO A 68 1.30 -1.86 11.06
N ASP A 69 0.86 -1.22 12.14
CA ASP A 69 -0.55 -1.11 12.55
C ASP A 69 -1.12 0.30 12.26
N ASN A 70 -0.48 1.04 11.36
CA ASN A 70 -0.97 2.33 10.89
C ASN A 70 -2.22 2.18 9.99
N LYS A 71 -2.99 3.27 9.87
CA LYS A 71 -4.26 3.31 9.10
C LYS A 71 -4.08 2.95 7.63
N TYR A 72 -2.94 3.29 7.02
CA TYR A 72 -2.67 2.93 5.63
C TYR A 72 -2.52 1.41 5.48
N MET A 73 -1.80 0.76 6.37
CA MET A 73 -1.66 -0.70 6.40
C MET A 73 -3.00 -1.40 6.67
N GLU A 74 -3.81 -0.86 7.58
CA GLU A 74 -5.14 -1.37 7.87
C GLU A 74 -6.06 -1.31 6.65
N TYR A 75 -6.29 -0.10 6.12
CA TYR A 75 -7.17 0.10 4.96
C TYR A 75 -6.61 -0.54 3.69
N GLY A 76 -5.28 -0.57 3.53
CA GLY A 76 -4.61 -1.27 2.44
C GLY A 76 -4.91 -2.77 2.45
N ARG A 77 -4.81 -3.43 3.61
CA ARG A 77 -5.22 -4.85 3.74
C ARG A 77 -6.70 -5.05 3.41
N ARG A 78 -7.59 -4.15 3.85
CA ARG A 78 -9.02 -4.26 3.55
C ARG A 78 -9.36 -4.10 2.06
N ILE A 79 -8.50 -3.46 1.27
CA ILE A 79 -8.66 -3.32 -0.19
C ILE A 79 -7.94 -4.45 -0.93
N PHE A 80 -6.68 -4.71 -0.62
CA PHE A 80 -5.79 -5.60 -1.39
C PHE A 80 -5.80 -7.05 -0.91
N CYS A 81 -6.10 -7.31 0.37
CA CYS A 81 -6.03 -8.65 0.98
C CYS A 81 -7.40 -9.30 1.19
N ARG A 82 -8.48 -8.77 0.59
CA ARG A 82 -9.83 -9.40 0.62
C ARG A 82 -9.85 -10.84 0.12
N GLY A 83 -8.79 -11.23 -0.60
CA GLY A 83 -8.58 -12.54 -1.15
C GLY A 83 -7.53 -13.41 -0.45
N ASP A 84 -7.01 -13.09 0.73
CA ASP A 84 -5.98 -13.98 1.31
C ASP A 84 -6.52 -15.38 1.73
N GLU A 85 -7.85 -15.56 1.70
CA GLU A 85 -8.59 -16.83 1.79
C GLU A 85 -8.94 -17.43 0.40
N LEU A 86 -8.27 -17.00 -0.68
CA LEU A 86 -8.68 -17.20 -2.08
C LEU A 86 -8.75 -18.65 -2.56
N GLY A 87 -8.19 -19.63 -1.85
CA GLY A 87 -8.29 -21.04 -2.24
C GLY A 87 -9.73 -21.50 -2.41
N GLU A 88 -10.62 -21.13 -1.48
CA GLU A 88 -12.05 -21.49 -1.54
C GLU A 88 -12.87 -20.46 -2.36
N LYS A 89 -12.49 -19.18 -2.30
CA LYS A 89 -13.22 -18.09 -3.01
C LYS A 89 -13.00 -18.08 -4.52
N PHE A 90 -11.86 -18.56 -5.05
CA PHE A 90 -11.64 -18.65 -6.50
C PHE A 90 -12.61 -19.63 -7.17
N VAL A 91 -12.91 -20.74 -6.50
CA VAL A 91 -13.87 -21.73 -6.99
C VAL A 91 -15.25 -21.09 -7.09
N PHE A 92 -15.68 -20.38 -6.05
CA PHE A 92 -16.94 -19.63 -6.04
C PHE A 92 -17.00 -18.55 -7.12
N GLN A 93 -15.93 -17.79 -7.30
CA GLN A 93 -15.84 -16.72 -8.32
C GLN A 93 -15.92 -17.26 -9.76
N SER A 94 -15.33 -18.42 -10.02
CA SER A 94 -15.39 -19.09 -11.32
C SER A 94 -16.82 -19.53 -11.68
N HIS A 95 -17.58 -20.01 -10.69
CA HIS A 95 -18.92 -20.54 -10.89
C HIS A 95 -20.02 -19.45 -10.85
N TYR A 96 -19.77 -18.32 -10.17
CA TYR A 96 -20.76 -17.25 -9.99
C TYR A 96 -20.22 -15.84 -10.33
N PRO A 97 -19.71 -15.61 -11.57
CA PRO A 97 -19.05 -14.36 -11.95
C PRO A 97 -19.97 -13.12 -11.88
N THR A 98 -21.27 -13.29 -12.08
CA THR A 98 -22.27 -12.21 -12.02
C THR A 98 -22.51 -11.72 -10.58
N ILE A 99 -22.46 -12.64 -9.60
CA ILE A 99 -22.62 -12.32 -8.18
C ILE A 99 -21.38 -11.62 -7.64
N CYS A 100 -20.16 -12.01 -8.08
CA CYS A 100 -18.94 -11.29 -7.72
C CYS A 100 -18.88 -9.86 -8.29
N LYS A 101 -19.42 -9.64 -9.50
CA LYS A 101 -19.61 -8.27 -10.02
C LYS A 101 -20.55 -7.46 -9.12
N TRP A 102 -21.67 -8.05 -8.70
CA TRP A 102 -22.57 -7.43 -7.73
C TRP A 102 -21.89 -7.21 -6.36
N LEU A 103 -21.05 -8.13 -5.89
CA LEU A 103 -20.34 -8.03 -4.60
C LEU A 103 -19.22 -6.99 -4.60
N SER A 104 -18.69 -6.62 -5.77
CA SER A 104 -17.74 -5.49 -5.91
C SER A 104 -18.35 -4.14 -5.51
N PHE A 105 -19.69 -4.03 -5.45
CA PHE A 105 -20.41 -2.90 -4.86
C PHE A 105 -20.21 -2.79 -3.34
N LEU A 106 -19.89 -3.89 -2.65
CA LEU A 106 -19.47 -3.91 -1.24
C LEU A 106 -17.97 -3.59 -1.08
N ALA A 107 -17.36 -2.92 -2.06
CA ALA A 107 -16.05 -2.30 -1.90
C ALA A 107 -16.01 -1.57 -0.57
N ASP A 108 -14.88 -1.66 0.16
CA ASP A 108 -14.78 -1.10 1.50
C ASP A 108 -14.89 0.41 1.37
N ASN A 109 -16.11 0.92 1.51
CA ASN A 109 -16.42 2.32 1.27
C ASN A 109 -15.62 3.18 2.25
N GLU A 110 -15.34 2.70 3.46
CA GLU A 110 -14.53 3.41 4.43
C GLU A 110 -13.06 3.48 3.99
N ALA A 111 -12.45 2.35 3.61
CA ALA A 111 -11.07 2.32 3.14
C ALA A 111 -10.88 3.15 1.85
N LEU A 112 -11.83 3.05 0.91
CA LEU A 112 -11.82 3.86 -0.31
C LEU A 112 -12.01 5.34 -0.01
N LEU A 113 -12.91 5.69 0.91
CA LEU A 113 -13.11 7.08 1.34
C LEU A 113 -11.87 7.64 2.04
N PHE A 114 -11.12 6.83 2.79
CA PHE A 114 -9.85 7.23 3.39
C PHE A 114 -8.85 7.66 2.30
N PHE A 115 -8.54 6.77 1.34
CA PHE A 115 -7.59 7.11 0.27
C PHE A 115 -8.09 8.24 -0.63
N LYS A 116 -9.41 8.34 -0.86
CA LYS A 116 -10.03 9.47 -1.56
C LYS A 116 -9.80 10.79 -0.82
N LYS A 117 -9.99 10.81 0.50
CA LYS A 117 -9.74 12.00 1.33
C LYS A 117 -8.26 12.40 1.30
N GLU A 118 -7.35 11.44 1.40
CA GLU A 118 -5.91 11.71 1.31
C GLU A 118 -5.52 12.31 -0.05
N ALA A 119 -6.05 11.77 -1.15
CA ALA A 119 -5.83 12.34 -2.48
C ALA A 119 -6.39 13.78 -2.60
N ILE A 120 -7.58 14.04 -2.07
CA ILE A 120 -8.19 15.37 -2.08
C ILE A 120 -7.34 16.39 -1.31
N LYS A 121 -6.82 16.01 -0.14
CA LYS A 121 -5.95 16.89 0.66
C LYS A 121 -4.72 17.35 -0.13
N ILE A 122 -4.10 16.46 -0.88
CA ILE A 122 -2.92 16.79 -1.70
C ILE A 122 -3.28 17.75 -2.82
N ILE A 123 -4.42 17.52 -3.48
CA ILE A 123 -4.91 18.43 -4.53
C ILE A 123 -5.15 19.82 -3.95
N GLN A 124 -5.83 19.92 -2.80
CA GLN A 124 -6.09 21.19 -2.12
C GLN A 124 -4.80 21.91 -1.71
N LYS A 125 -3.83 21.18 -1.15
CA LYS A 125 -2.52 21.74 -0.81
C LYS A 125 -1.84 22.37 -2.03
N ARG A 126 -1.79 21.64 -3.16
CA ARG A 126 -1.18 22.13 -4.41
C ARG A 126 -1.91 23.33 -5.01
N MET A 127 -3.22 23.45 -4.80
CA MET A 127 -3.99 24.61 -5.25
C MET A 127 -3.69 25.85 -4.41
N ASN A 128 -3.53 25.69 -3.09
CA ASN A 128 -3.23 26.79 -2.18
C ASN A 128 -1.78 27.26 -2.28
N ASP A 129 -0.82 26.35 -2.52
CA ASP A 129 0.60 26.69 -2.69
C ASP A 129 0.89 27.37 -4.06
N GLY A 130 -0.08 27.35 -4.99
CA GLY A 130 0.02 27.91 -6.34
C GLY A 130 -0.82 29.17 -6.59
N SER A 131 -1.43 29.77 -5.55
CA SER A 131 -2.05 31.11 -5.56
C SER A 131 -1.22 32.08 -4.74
#